data_AF-A0A2W4R976-F1
#
_entry.id   AF-A0A2W4R976-F1
#
_cell.length_a   1.000
_cell.length_b   1.000
_cell.length_c   1.000
_cell.angle_alpha   90.00
_cell.angle_beta   90.00
_cell.angle_gamma   90.00
#
_symmetry.space_group_name_H-M   'P 1'
#
loop_
_entity.id
_entity.type
_entity.pdbx_description
1 polymer ?
#
loop_
_entity_poly.entity_id
_entity_poly.type
_entity_poly.pdbx_seq_one_letter_code
_entity_poly.pdbx_strand_id
1 'polypeptide(L)'
;MAAILACSSNDNDLRQESPAIAIKRAADFCDSPKSEMKWVSDLIESSKDDPALAGPIYAFRSNGQAVFMHQPWIMSCLACILYDCDGNRLDSQTIDQEALTMGFQNLTKIYYPEMK
;
A
#
# COMPACT_ATOMS: atom_id res chain seq x y z
N MET A 1 -23.63 6.78 11.75
CA MET A 1 -23.55 6.33 10.35
C MET A 1 -22.19 5.68 10.17
N ALA A 2 -22.13 4.35 10.15
CA ALA A 2 -20.88 3.61 9.95
C ALA A 2 -20.71 3.39 8.43
N ALA A 3 -19.82 4.17 7.81
CA ALA A 3 -19.44 3.93 6.43
C ALA A 3 -18.46 2.76 6.40
N ILE A 4 -18.95 1.60 5.98
CA ILE A 4 -18.10 0.46 5.62
C ILE A 4 -17.45 0.83 4.28
N LEU A 5 -16.21 1.31 4.33
CA LEU A 5 -15.39 1.63 3.15
C LEU A 5 -14.94 0.31 2.50
N ALA A 6 -15.83 -0.30 1.73
CA ALA A 6 -15.49 -1.41 0.85
C ALA A 6 -14.57 -0.89 -0.27
N CYS A 7 -13.31 -1.30 -0.25
CA CYS A 7 -12.31 -1.00 -1.26
C CYS A 7 -12.69 -1.74 -2.55
N SER A 8 -13.34 -1.07 -3.49
CA SER A 8 -13.64 -1.60 -4.82
C SER A 8 -12.63 -1.06 -5.81
N SER A 9 -11.93 -1.94 -6.53
CA SER A 9 -11.40 -1.64 -7.85
C SER A 9 -11.13 -2.93 -8.62
N ASN A 10 -11.67 -2.98 -9.84
CA ASN A 10 -11.56 -4.05 -10.83
C ASN A 10 -10.12 -4.54 -11.06
N ASP A 11 -9.89 -5.83 -10.79
CA ASP A 11 -8.65 -6.54 -11.08
C ASP A 11 -8.70 -7.20 -12.46
N ASN A 12 -7.92 -6.70 -13.42
CA ASN A 12 -7.84 -7.35 -14.75
C ASN A 12 -6.44 -7.27 -15.40
N ASP A 13 -5.36 -7.23 -14.63
CA ASP A 13 -4.00 -7.37 -15.19
C ASP A 13 -3.01 -7.94 -14.16
N LEU A 14 -3.18 -9.23 -13.85
CA LEU A 14 -2.37 -9.97 -12.88
C LEU A 14 -1.20 -10.66 -13.59
N ARG A 15 -0.11 -9.92 -13.81
CA ARG A 15 1.22 -10.51 -13.99
C ARG A 15 1.98 -10.34 -12.67
N GLN A 16 2.55 -11.41 -12.14
CA GLN A 16 3.42 -11.42 -10.97
C GLN A 16 4.39 -10.22 -10.98
N GLU A 17 4.19 -9.24 -10.09
CA GLU A 17 5.13 -8.13 -9.96
C GLU A 17 6.26 -8.54 -9.00
N SER A 18 7.51 -8.41 -9.44
CA SER A 18 8.66 -8.76 -8.60
C SER A 18 8.88 -7.72 -7.49
N PRO A 19 9.38 -8.11 -6.30
CA PRO A 19 9.71 -7.16 -5.23
C PRO A 19 10.62 -6.02 -5.69
N ALA A 20 11.56 -6.29 -6.60
CA ALA A 20 12.45 -5.29 -7.17
C ALA A 20 11.72 -4.18 -7.96
N ILE A 21 10.60 -4.51 -8.63
CA ILE A 21 9.77 -3.53 -9.33
C ILE A 21 9.00 -2.68 -8.30
N ALA A 22 8.46 -3.30 -7.25
CA ALA A 22 7.77 -2.59 -6.18
C ALA A 22 8.69 -1.58 -5.46
N ILE A 23 9.91 -2.00 -5.10
CA ILE A 23 10.94 -1.13 -4.52
C ILE A 23 11.24 0.06 -5.44
N LYS A 24 11.40 -0.19 -6.75
CA LYS A 24 11.66 0.88 -7.72
C LYS A 24 10.50 1.89 -7.74
N ARG A 25 9.26 1.43 -7.82
CA ARG A 25 8.09 2.32 -7.85
C ARG A 25 7.94 3.12 -6.55
N ALA A 26 8.18 2.49 -5.39
CA ALA A 26 8.17 3.18 -4.12
C ALA A 26 9.24 4.26 -4.05
N ALA A 27 10.45 3.96 -4.52
CA ALA A 27 11.57 4.89 -4.57
C ALA A 27 11.26 6.08 -5.49
N ASP A 28 10.76 5.81 -6.69
CA ASP A 28 10.34 6.83 -7.65
C ASP A 28 9.18 7.68 -7.07
N PHE A 29 8.27 7.09 -6.29
CA PHE A 29 7.15 7.80 -5.67
C PHE A 29 7.57 8.68 -4.48
N CYS A 30 8.64 8.30 -3.77
CA CYS A 30 9.20 9.06 -2.64
C CYS A 30 10.28 10.06 -3.04
N ASP A 31 10.73 10.05 -4.30
CA ASP A 31 11.91 10.79 -4.76
C ASP A 31 13.19 10.40 -3.97
N SER A 32 13.28 9.14 -3.55
CA SER A 32 14.35 8.60 -2.69
C SER A 32 15.15 7.48 -3.37
N PRO A 33 16.37 7.17 -2.90
CA PRO A 33 17.13 5.99 -3.34
C PRO A 33 16.39 4.66 -3.04
N LYS A 34 16.52 3.69 -3.95
CA LYS A 34 15.94 2.33 -3.77
C LYS A 34 16.38 1.62 -2.48
N SER A 35 17.57 1.93 -1.98
CA SER A 35 18.11 1.34 -0.75
C SER A 35 17.29 1.70 0.49
N GLU A 36 16.63 2.85 0.49
CA GLU A 36 15.77 3.31 1.60
C GLU A 36 14.41 2.60 1.59
N MET A 37 14.00 2.07 0.43
CA MET A 37 12.73 1.35 0.25
C MET A 37 12.83 -0.15 0.54
N LYS A 38 13.85 -0.58 1.29
CA LYS A 38 14.05 -2.00 1.63
C LYS A 38 12.84 -2.58 2.39
N TRP A 39 12.22 -1.77 3.23
CA TRP A 39 11.03 -2.16 4.02
C TRP A 39 9.88 -2.65 3.13
N VAL A 40 9.76 -2.17 1.88
CA VAL A 40 8.75 -2.66 0.92
C VAL A 40 9.01 -4.12 0.57
N SER A 41 10.27 -4.50 0.36
CA SER A 41 10.66 -5.90 0.14
C SER A 41 10.35 -6.74 1.37
N ASP A 42 10.72 -6.25 2.55
CA ASP A 42 10.52 -6.96 3.81
C ASP A 42 9.02 -7.18 4.09
N LEU A 43 8.17 -6.21 3.75
CA LEU A 43 6.71 -6.32 3.83
C LEU A 43 6.17 -7.38 2.85
N ILE A 44 6.62 -7.36 1.59
CA ILE A 44 6.23 -8.35 0.58
C ILE A 44 6.70 -9.76 0.97
N GLU A 45 7.89 -9.91 1.52
CA GLU A 45 8.41 -11.20 1.97
C GLU A 45 7.63 -11.71 3.19
N SER A 46 7.38 -10.85 4.18
CA SER A 46 6.58 -11.20 5.37
C SER A 46 5.18 -11.69 4.99
N SER A 47 4.61 -11.14 3.91
CA SER A 47 3.31 -11.55 3.40
C SER A 47 3.27 -12.96 2.77
N LYS A 48 4.43 -13.54 2.43
CA LYS A 48 4.52 -14.93 1.96
C LYS A 48 4.45 -15.91 3.12
N ASP A 49 4.97 -15.52 4.29
CA ASP A 49 5.03 -16.36 5.48
C ASP A 49 3.77 -16.24 6.33
N ASP A 50 3.10 -15.08 6.29
CA ASP A 50 1.82 -14.83 6.95
C ASP A 50 0.72 -14.45 5.93
N PRO A 51 -0.22 -15.37 5.63
CA PRO A 51 -1.36 -15.10 4.74
C PRO A 51 -2.25 -13.94 5.20
N ALA A 52 -2.24 -13.59 6.50
CA ALA A 52 -2.98 -12.44 7.02
C ALA A 52 -2.38 -11.10 6.60
N LEU A 53 -1.15 -11.10 6.10
CA LEU A 53 -0.43 -9.95 5.56
C LEU A 53 -0.36 -9.96 4.02
N ALA A 54 -0.92 -10.97 3.35
CA ALA A 54 -0.99 -11.00 1.89
C ALA A 54 -1.97 -9.93 1.39
N GLY A 55 -1.51 -9.01 0.55
CA GLY A 55 -2.37 -7.99 -0.02
C GLY A 55 -1.62 -6.96 -0.88
N PRO A 56 -2.35 -6.18 -1.70
CA PRO A 56 -1.75 -5.13 -2.51
C PRO A 56 -1.19 -3.98 -1.67
N ILE A 57 -0.19 -3.33 -2.23
CA ILE A 57 0.39 -2.09 -1.72
C ILE A 57 0.12 -1.01 -2.76
N TYR A 58 -0.49 0.07 -2.32
CA TYR A 58 -0.76 1.26 -3.10
C TYR A 58 -0.01 2.46 -2.51
N ALA A 59 0.08 3.55 -3.26
CA ALA A 59 0.58 4.82 -2.78
C ALA A 59 -0.28 5.99 -3.25
N PHE A 60 -0.35 7.03 -2.43
CA PHE A 60 -0.99 8.31 -2.72
C PHE A 60 -0.25 9.46 -2.03
N ARG A 61 -0.56 10.71 -2.38
CA ARG A 61 0.01 11.89 -1.72
C ARG A 61 -1.04 12.50 -0.77
N SER A 62 -0.63 12.79 0.46
CA SER A 62 -1.44 13.50 1.47
C SER A 62 -0.61 14.65 2.04
N ASN A 63 -1.12 15.88 1.98
CA ASN A 63 -0.36 17.08 2.40
C ASN A 63 1.05 17.17 1.79
N GLY A 64 1.20 16.74 0.53
CA GLY A 64 2.49 16.68 -0.18
C GLY A 64 3.40 15.49 0.19
N GLN A 65 3.07 14.75 1.24
CA GLN A 65 3.82 13.57 1.68
C GLN A 65 3.32 12.32 0.96
N ALA A 66 4.25 11.43 0.62
CA ALA A 66 3.92 10.12 0.08
C ALA A 66 3.46 9.19 1.22
N VAL A 67 2.34 8.52 0.98
CA VAL A 67 1.74 7.56 1.89
C VAL A 67 1.56 6.25 1.15
N PHE A 68 2.02 5.17 1.75
CA PHE A 68 1.80 3.82 1.27
C PHE A 68 0.69 3.16 2.05
N MET A 69 -0.21 2.49 1.33
CA MET A 69 -1.35 1.80 1.89
C MET A 69 -1.25 0.33 1.56
N HIS A 70 -1.10 -0.49 2.60
CA HIS A 70 -1.14 -1.94 2.51
C HIS A 70 -2.55 -2.43 2.86
N GLN A 71 -3.14 -3.24 1.98
CA GLN A 71 -4.51 -3.77 2.14
C GLN A 71 -4.49 -5.30 2.21
N PRO A 72 -4.34 -5.90 3.41
CA PRO A 72 -4.34 -7.36 3.52
C PRO A 72 -5.69 -7.98 3.14
N TRP A 73 -5.68 -9.03 2.32
CA TRP A 73 -6.86 -9.70 1.77
C TRP A 73 -7.74 -10.40 2.82
N ILE A 74 -7.14 -10.97 3.86
CA ILE A 74 -7.87 -11.70 4.90
C ILE A 74 -8.77 -10.78 5.74
N MET A 75 -8.57 -9.46 5.62
CA MET A 75 -9.20 -8.44 6.43
C MET A 75 -10.01 -7.45 5.60
N SER A 76 -11.06 -7.93 4.92
CA SER A 76 -12.03 -7.08 4.20
C SER A 76 -12.74 -6.03 5.07
N CYS A 77 -12.57 -6.09 6.40
CA CYS A 77 -13.23 -5.22 7.38
C CYS A 77 -12.27 -4.44 8.31
N LEU A 78 -10.95 -4.65 8.26
CA LEU A 78 -9.98 -3.94 9.12
C LEU A 78 -9.19 -2.90 8.32
N ALA A 79 -8.84 -1.81 9.01
CA ALA A 79 -8.22 -0.63 8.44
C ALA A 79 -6.95 -0.96 7.65
N CYS A 80 -6.78 -0.29 6.51
CA CYS A 80 -5.54 -0.36 5.75
C CYS A 80 -4.37 0.09 6.62
N ILE A 81 -3.21 -0.56 6.47
CA ILE A 81 -2.00 -0.17 7.21
C ILE A 81 -1.28 0.88 6.39
N LEU A 82 -1.02 2.03 6.99
CA LEU A 82 -0.41 3.18 6.34
C LEU A 82 1.06 3.28 6.73
N TYR A 83 1.92 3.60 5.76
CA TYR A 83 3.35 3.78 5.95
C TYR A 83 3.85 5.07 5.28
N ASP A 84 4.89 5.67 5.85
CA ASP A 84 5.66 6.73 5.18
C ASP A 84 6.76 6.15 4.27
N CYS A 85 7.57 7.02 3.66
CA CYS A 85 8.71 6.63 2.82
C CYS A 85 9.80 5.86 3.57
N ASP A 86 9.90 6.04 4.88
CA ASP A 86 10.90 5.38 5.73
C ASP A 86 10.40 4.02 6.24
N GLY A 87 9.14 3.66 5.96
CA GLY A 87 8.50 2.42 6.39
C GLY A 87 7.94 2.49 7.81
N ASN A 88 7.85 3.68 8.41
CA ASN A 88 7.19 3.84 9.70
C ASN A 88 5.67 3.79 9.52
N ARG A 89 4.98 3.14 10.46
CA ARG A 89 3.52 3.13 10.45
C ARG A 89 2.97 4.51 10.79
N LEU A 90 2.02 4.96 9.98
CA LEU A 90 1.28 6.19 10.18
C LEU A 90 -0.04 5.90 10.91
N ASP A 91 -0.41 6.80 11.82
CA ASP A 91 -1.76 6.80 12.39
C ASP A 91 -2.72 7.39 11.35
N SER A 92 -3.83 6.71 11.07
CA SER A 92 -4.84 7.20 10.13
C SER A 92 -5.44 8.54 10.55
N GLN A 93 -5.38 8.90 11.84
CA GLN A 93 -5.80 10.21 12.36
C GLN A 93 -4.85 11.35 11.95
N THR A 94 -3.61 11.04 11.59
CA THR A 94 -2.60 12.02 11.15
C THR A 94 -2.64 12.27 9.64
N ILE A 95 -3.40 11.46 8.91
CA ILE A 95 -3.57 11.57 7.47
C ILE A 95 -4.80 12.45 7.23
N ASP A 96 -4.71 13.37 6.27
CA ASP A 96 -5.86 14.17 5.87
C ASP A 96 -7.00 13.22 5.41
N GLN A 97 -8.16 13.33 6.06
CA GLN A 97 -9.30 12.45 5.82
C GLN A 97 -9.83 12.58 4.38
N GLU A 98 -9.72 13.78 3.80
CA GLU A 98 -10.07 14.00 2.40
C GLU A 98 -9.05 13.34 1.49
N ALA A 99 -7.75 13.51 1.74
CA ALA A 99 -6.69 12.81 1.02
C ALA A 99 -6.74 11.29 1.19
N LEU A 100 -7.19 10.77 2.34
CA LEU A 100 -7.43 9.35 2.55
C LEU A 100 -8.58 8.88 1.65
N THR A 101 -9.69 9.62 1.65
CA THR A 101 -10.90 9.32 0.85
C THR A 101 -10.63 9.40 -0.65
N MET A 102 -9.97 10.47 -1.11
CA MET A 102 -9.54 10.64 -2.50
C MET A 102 -8.40 9.69 -2.86
N GLY A 103 -7.52 9.39 -1.90
CA GLY A 103 -6.44 8.44 -2.02
C GLY A 103 -7.00 7.10 -2.45
N PHE A 104 -8.05 6.61 -1.78
CA PHE A 104 -8.77 5.40 -2.19
C PHE A 104 -9.33 5.43 -3.62
N GLN A 105 -9.55 6.61 -4.21
CA GLN A 105 -10.01 6.77 -5.59
C GLN A 105 -8.86 6.92 -6.60
N ASN A 106 -7.70 7.41 -6.17
CA ASN A 106 -6.55 7.76 -7.02
C ASN A 106 -5.27 7.03 -6.55
N LEU A 107 -5.35 5.72 -6.40
CA LEU A 107 -4.25 4.88 -5.93
C LEU A 107 -3.21 4.61 -7.03
N THR A 108 -1.94 4.88 -6.73
CA THR A 108 -0.82 4.37 -7.53
C THR A 108 -0.48 2.96 -7.09
N LYS A 109 -0.55 1.99 -8.01
CA LYS A 109 -0.18 0.60 -7.70
C LYS A 109 1.33 0.46 -7.49
N ILE A 110 1.73 0.04 -6.29
CA ILE A 110 3.13 -0.25 -5.97
C ILE A 110 3.40 -1.74 -6.11
N TYR A 111 2.55 -2.57 -5.53
CA TYR A 111 2.65 -4.03 -5.57
C TYR A 111 1.26 -4.65 -5.58
N TYR A 112 1.11 -5.76 -6.32
CA TYR A 112 -0.11 -6.57 -6.27
C TYR A 112 0.29 -8.06 -6.23
N PRO A 113 0.00 -8.79 -5.14
CA PRO A 113 0.31 -10.20 -5.05
C PRO A 113 -0.61 -11.04 -5.95
N GLU A 114 -0.14 -12.18 -6.43
CA GLU A 114 -1.02 -13.15 -7.11
C GLU A 114 -1.93 -13.83 -6.09
N MET A 115 -3.25 -13.80 -6.34
CA MET A 115 -4.18 -14.65 -5.60
C MET A 115 -3.93 -16.10 -6.04
N LYS A 116 -3.44 -16.93 -5.12
CA LYS A 116 -3.30 -18.38 -5.35
C LYS A 116 -4.60 -19.11 -5.11
#